data_AF-A0AA42J7P6-F1
#
_entry.id   AF-A0AA42J7P6-F1
#
_cell.length_a   1.000
_cell.length_b   1.000
_cell.length_c   1.000
_cell.angle_alpha   90.00
_cell.angle_beta   90.00
_cell.angle_gamma   90.00
#
_symmetry.space_group_name_H-M   'P 1'
#
loop_
_entity.id
_entity.type
_entity.pdbx_description
1 polymer ?
#
loop_
_entity_poly.entity_id
_entity_poly.type
_entity_poly.pdbx_seq_one_letter_code
_entity_poly.pdbx_strand_id
1 'polypeptide(L)'
;MRAPLAKLLPILQAETARAIETAAAEIAPEQVRAKITAAAKAGQSALRVRLPSPVNVRDTEAAKALTAWCKKEGLKLAWENRAADLEDGRRVIVWEPEISWSVL
;
A
#
# COMPACT_ATOMS: atom_id res chain seq x y z
N MET A 1 21.47 28.64 -4.06
CA MET A 1 20.99 27.61 -3.11
C MET A 1 21.80 26.31 -3.21
N ARG A 2 23.09 26.21 -2.81
CA ARG A 2 23.93 25.29 -3.61
C ARG A 2 25.00 24.36 -3.02
N ALA A 3 25.20 24.17 -1.72
CA ALA A 3 26.21 23.18 -1.28
C ALA A 3 25.76 22.11 -0.26
N PRO A 4 25.07 22.42 0.86
CA PRO A 4 24.81 21.40 1.89
C PRO A 4 23.64 20.47 1.54
N LEU A 5 22.54 21.02 0.98
CA LEU A 5 21.32 20.25 0.67
C LEU A 5 21.52 19.25 -0.47
N ALA A 6 22.36 19.56 -1.45
CA ALA A 6 22.61 18.70 -2.59
C ALA A 6 23.25 17.35 -2.17
N LYS A 7 24.05 17.34 -1.08
CA LYS A 7 24.64 16.12 -0.52
C LYS A 7 23.64 15.32 0.32
N LEU A 8 22.63 15.97 0.89
CA LEU A 8 21.59 15.32 1.69
C LEU A 8 20.50 14.69 0.82
N LEU A 9 20.27 15.22 -0.38
CA LEU A 9 19.20 14.74 -1.26
C LEU A 9 19.28 13.24 -1.57
N PRO A 10 20.45 12.65 -1.93
CA PRO A 10 20.54 11.21 -2.18
C PRO A 10 20.25 10.37 -0.93
N ILE A 11 20.70 10.84 0.24
CA ILE A 11 20.45 10.16 1.52
C ILE A 11 18.96 10.18 1.83
N LEU A 12 18.32 11.36 1.73
CA LEU A 12 16.88 11.52 1.94
C LEU A 12 16.06 10.67 0.97
N GLN A 13 16.45 10.59 -0.30
CA GLN A 13 15.79 9.73 -1.29
C GLN A 13 15.91 8.24 -0.91
N ALA A 14 17.10 7.80 -0.51
CA ALA A 14 17.32 6.41 -0.10
C ALA A 14 16.55 6.04 1.17
N GLU A 15 16.54 6.92 2.19
CA GLU A 15 15.75 6.71 3.41
C GLU A 15 14.25 6.76 3.13
N THR A 16 13.80 7.67 2.24
CA THR A 16 12.40 7.73 1.82
C THR A 16 11.97 6.45 1.13
N ALA A 17 12.78 5.93 0.19
CA ALA A 17 12.49 4.67 -0.47
C ALA A 17 12.38 3.50 0.53
N ARG A 18 13.32 3.40 1.49
CA ARG A 18 13.25 2.37 2.54
C ARG A 18 12.04 2.52 3.45
N ALA A 19 11.67 3.75 3.81
CA ALA A 19 10.49 4.01 4.63
C ALA A 19 9.19 3.64 3.90
N ILE A 20 9.11 3.92 2.59
CA ILE A 20 7.97 3.53 1.75
C ILE A 20 7.84 2.00 1.68
N GLU A 21 8.96 1.28 1.46
CA GLU A 21 8.95 -0.19 1.48
C GLU A 21 8.52 -0.76 2.83
N THR A 22 9.00 -0.16 3.93
CA THR A 22 8.60 -0.57 5.29
C THR A 22 7.11 -0.35 5.51
N ALA A 23 6.56 0.79 5.07
CA ALA A 23 5.13 1.06 5.14
C ALA A 23 4.29 0.09 4.29
N ALA A 24 4.87 -0.43 3.20
CA ALA A 24 4.22 -1.40 2.33
C ALA A 24 4.18 -2.84 2.90
N ALA A 25 4.83 -3.11 4.03
CA ALA A 25 4.75 -4.41 4.70
C ALA A 25 3.29 -4.82 5.05
N GLU A 26 2.41 -3.85 5.28
CA GLU A 26 0.99 -4.08 5.58
C GLU A 26 0.20 -4.75 4.44
N ILE A 27 0.72 -4.63 3.22
CA ILE A 27 0.10 -5.17 2.00
C ILE A 27 0.85 -6.41 1.48
N ALA A 28 1.80 -6.94 2.25
CA ALA A 28 2.48 -8.17 1.89
C ALA A 28 1.49 -9.36 1.87
N PRO A 29 1.62 -10.31 0.92
CA PRO A 29 0.65 -11.39 0.71
C PRO A 29 0.25 -12.16 1.97
N GLU A 30 1.21 -12.46 2.84
CA GLU A 30 1.01 -13.18 4.09
C GLU A 30 0.09 -12.43 5.06
N GLN A 31 0.26 -11.10 5.17
CA GLN A 31 -0.57 -10.24 6.01
C GLN A 31 -1.97 -10.11 5.42
N VAL A 32 -2.06 -9.92 4.10
CA VAL A 32 -3.33 -9.77 3.39
C VAL A 32 -4.15 -11.05 3.46
N ARG A 33 -3.51 -12.23 3.33
CA ARG A 33 -4.19 -13.53 3.41
C ARG A 33 -4.93 -13.73 4.72
N ALA A 34 -4.30 -13.37 5.85
CA ALA A 34 -4.94 -13.46 7.16
C ALA A 34 -6.17 -12.54 7.25
N LYS A 35 -6.04 -11.29 6.78
CA LYS A 35 -7.13 -10.31 6.75
C LYS A 35 -8.30 -10.75 5.86
N ILE A 36 -8.02 -11.29 4.66
CA ILE A 36 -9.03 -11.83 3.74
C ILE A 36 -9.75 -13.03 4.37
N THR A 37 -9.02 -13.93 5.02
CA THR A 37 -9.62 -15.09 5.69
C THR A 37 -10.62 -14.68 6.78
N ALA A 38 -10.27 -13.65 7.57
CA ALA A 38 -11.18 -13.09 8.57
C ALA A 38 -12.41 -12.42 7.93
N ALA A 39 -12.19 -11.61 6.88
CA ALA A 39 -13.26 -10.93 6.13
C ALA A 39 -14.24 -11.92 5.49
N ALA A 40 -13.73 -12.98 4.84
CA ALA A 40 -14.55 -14.02 4.23
C ALA A 40 -15.39 -14.78 5.27
N LYS A 41 -14.82 -15.10 6.45
CA LYS A 41 -15.56 -15.69 7.57
C LYS A 41 -16.68 -14.79 8.10
N ALA A 42 -16.51 -13.48 7.99
CA ALA A 42 -17.54 -12.49 8.33
C ALA A 42 -18.58 -12.27 7.21
N GLY A 43 -18.54 -13.06 6.13
CA GLY A 43 -19.49 -12.95 5.01
C GLY A 43 -19.18 -11.82 4.02
N GLN A 44 -17.99 -11.22 4.08
CA GLN A 44 -17.57 -10.19 3.13
C GLN A 44 -17.11 -10.83 1.80
N SER A 45 -17.12 -10.03 0.74
CA SER A 45 -16.66 -10.40 -0.61
C SER A 45 -15.43 -9.61 -1.08
N ALA A 46 -15.04 -8.59 -0.32
CA ALA A 46 -13.91 -7.73 -0.60
C ALA A 46 -13.26 -7.21 0.70
N LEU A 47 -11.99 -6.84 0.59
CA LEU A 47 -11.17 -6.26 1.65
C LEU A 47 -10.38 -5.08 1.09
N ARG A 48 -10.56 -3.89 1.66
CA ARG A 48 -9.68 -2.75 1.46
C ARG A 48 -8.64 -2.69 2.58
N VAL A 49 -7.36 -2.75 2.23
CA VAL A 49 -6.27 -2.67 3.22
C VAL A 49 -5.87 -1.22 3.40
N ARG A 50 -6.24 -0.62 4.53
CA ARG A 50 -5.83 0.75 4.84
C ARG A 50 -4.36 0.80 5.21
N LEU A 51 -3.64 1.75 4.62
CA LEU A 51 -2.24 2.00 4.95
C LEU A 51 -2.14 2.89 6.19
N PRO A 52 -1.17 2.65 7.09
CA PRO A 52 -1.00 3.44 8.31
C PRO A 52 -0.48 4.85 8.01
N SER A 53 0.26 5.00 6.91
CA SER A 53 0.80 6.27 6.44
C SER A 53 0.23 6.61 5.07
N PRO A 54 -0.03 7.90 4.78
CA PRO A 54 -0.56 8.37 3.51
C PRO A 54 0.54 8.43 2.43
N VAL A 55 1.23 7.31 2.22
CA VAL A 55 2.32 7.16 1.24
C VAL A 55 1.84 6.30 0.07
N ASN A 56 2.31 6.63 -1.14
CA ASN A 56 2.03 5.80 -2.31
C ASN A 56 2.96 4.57 -2.31
N VAL A 57 2.37 3.39 -2.13
CA VAL A 57 3.11 2.11 -2.10
C VAL A 57 3.00 1.31 -3.39
N ARG A 58 2.32 1.83 -4.43
CA ARG A 58 1.99 1.06 -5.64
C ARG A 58 3.20 0.52 -6.41
N ASP A 59 4.35 1.18 -6.29
CA ASP A 59 5.57 0.82 -7.01
C ASP A 59 6.53 -0.04 -6.17
N THR A 60 6.15 -0.39 -4.94
CA THR A 60 6.97 -1.17 -4.00
C THR A 60 7.07 -2.65 -4.36
N GLU A 61 8.08 -3.33 -3.83
CA GLU A 61 8.21 -4.79 -3.99
C GLU A 61 7.04 -5.53 -3.34
N ALA A 62 6.53 -5.04 -2.20
CA ALA A 62 5.34 -5.61 -1.56
C ALA A 62 4.09 -5.49 -2.46
N ALA A 63 3.89 -4.36 -3.15
CA ALA A 63 2.78 -4.19 -4.10
C ALA A 63 2.89 -5.12 -5.32
N LYS A 64 4.11 -5.33 -5.84
CA LYS A 64 4.37 -6.29 -6.91
C LYS A 64 4.08 -7.72 -6.45
N ALA A 65 4.54 -8.10 -5.26
CA ALA A 65 4.29 -9.40 -4.67
C ALA A 65 2.79 -9.64 -4.44
N LEU A 66 2.06 -8.64 -3.93
CA LEU A 66 0.61 -8.69 -3.76
C LEU A 66 -0.11 -8.90 -5.09
N THR A 67 0.29 -8.18 -6.12
CA THR A 67 -0.30 -8.28 -7.47
C THR A 67 -0.09 -9.69 -8.04
N ALA A 68 1.13 -10.21 -7.95
CA ALA A 68 1.46 -11.56 -8.40
C ALA A 68 0.69 -12.65 -7.64
N TRP A 69 0.58 -12.48 -6.32
CA TRP A 69 -0.20 -13.38 -5.47
C TRP A 69 -1.69 -13.34 -5.80
N CYS A 70 -2.31 -12.16 -5.91
CA CYS A 70 -3.73 -12.03 -6.28
C CYS A 70 -4.02 -12.71 -7.62
N LYS A 71 -3.15 -12.49 -8.61
CA LYS A 71 -3.26 -13.15 -9.93
C LYS A 71 -3.18 -14.68 -9.82
N LYS A 72 -2.26 -15.22 -9.01
CA LYS A 72 -2.10 -16.66 -8.80
C LYS A 72 -3.33 -17.29 -8.15
N GLU A 73 -3.93 -16.61 -7.18
CA GLU A 73 -5.08 -17.10 -6.41
C GLU A 73 -6.44 -16.79 -7.09
N GLY A 74 -6.44 -16.16 -8.27
CA GLY A 74 -7.68 -15.77 -8.96
C GLY A 74 -8.45 -14.63 -8.29
N LEU A 75 -7.78 -13.84 -7.45
CA LEU A 75 -8.34 -12.67 -6.79
C LEU A 75 -8.25 -11.44 -7.69
N LYS A 76 -9.21 -10.53 -7.57
CA LYS A 76 -9.17 -9.22 -8.23
C LYS A 76 -8.52 -8.19 -7.31
N LEU A 77 -7.53 -7.47 -7.81
CA LEU A 77 -6.86 -6.37 -7.12
C LEU A 77 -7.18 -5.06 -7.84
N ALA A 78 -7.80 -4.12 -7.12
CA ALA A 78 -7.99 -2.73 -7.53
C ALA A 78 -7.18 -1.81 -6.60
N TRP A 79 -6.78 -0.65 -7.11
CA TRP A 79 -6.17 0.39 -6.29
C TRP A 79 -7.17 1.52 -6.15
N GLU A 80 -7.76 1.61 -4.97
CA GLU A 80 -8.74 2.65 -4.67
C GLU A 80 -8.05 3.83 -4.00
N ASN A 81 -8.50 5.03 -4.32
CA ASN A 81 -7.96 6.22 -3.68
C ASN A 81 -8.90 6.79 -2.63
N ARG A 82 -8.33 7.58 -1.71
CA ARG A 82 -9.07 8.45 -0.80
C ARG A 82 -8.24 9.69 -0.52
N ALA A 83 -8.92 10.78 -0.19
CA ALA A 83 -8.24 11.91 0.41
C ALA A 83 -7.87 11.60 1.88
N ALA A 84 -6.70 12.04 2.30
CA ALA A 84 -6.25 12.01 3.69
C ALA A 84 -5.69 13.39 4.06
N ASP A 85 -6.02 13.86 5.25
CA ASP A 85 -5.48 15.08 5.80
C ASP A 85 -4.19 14.76 6.59
N LEU A 86 -3.16 15.56 6.35
CA LEU A 86 -1.89 15.50 7.06
C LEU A 86 -1.91 16.47 8.25
N GLU A 87 -1.05 16.21 9.24
CA GLU A 87 -0.92 17.07 10.43
C GLU A 87 -0.54 18.52 10.09
N ASP A 88 0.14 18.73 8.97
CA ASP A 88 0.53 20.06 8.47
C ASP A 88 -0.59 20.78 7.69
N GLY A 89 -1.81 20.25 7.71
CA GLY A 89 -2.98 20.83 7.05
C GLY A 89 -3.05 20.57 5.54
N ARG A 90 -2.08 19.86 4.95
CA ARG A 90 -2.17 19.44 3.54
C ARG A 90 -3.14 18.28 3.38
N ARG A 91 -3.85 18.26 2.26
CA ARG A 91 -4.70 17.15 1.83
C ARG A 91 -4.03 16.39 0.70
N VAL A 92 -3.85 15.09 0.87
CA VAL A 92 -3.17 14.22 -0.11
C VAL A 92 -4.08 13.08 -0.56
N ILE A 93 -3.79 12.53 -1.74
CA ILE A 93 -4.46 11.34 -2.26
C ILE A 93 -3.63 10.12 -1.88
N VAL A 94 -4.26 9.19 -1.17
CA VAL A 94 -3.67 7.91 -0.76
C VAL A 94 -4.28 6.80 -1.60
N TRP A 95 -3.45 5.93 -2.15
CA TRP A 95 -3.87 4.75 -2.89
C TRP A 95 -3.74 3.52 -2.00
N GLU A 96 -4.83 2.77 -1.86
CA GLU A 96 -4.93 1.59 -1.00
C GLU A 96 -5.43 0.41 -1.84
N PRO A 97 -4.89 -0.81 -1.63
CA PRO A 97 -5.35 -1.96 -2.38
C PRO A 97 -6.71 -2.45 -1.86
N GLU A 98 -7.61 -2.71 -2.79
CA GLU A 98 -8.86 -3.42 -2.58
C GLU A 98 -8.79 -4.79 -3.28
N ILE A 99 -8.94 -5.85 -2.49
CA ILE A 99 -8.90 -7.23 -2.97
C ILE A 99 -10.31 -7.81 -2.88
N SER A 100 -10.83 -8.38 -3.96
CA SER A 100 -12.14 -9.05 -4.00
C SER A 100 -12.06 -10.51 -4.46
N TRP A 101 -12.95 -11.33 -3.89
CA TRP A 101 -13.01 -12.79 -4.11
C TRP A 101 -14.41 -13.31 -4.49
N SER A 102 -15.38 -12.42 -4.72
CA SER A 102 -16.67 -12.83 -5.30
C SER A 102 -16.49 -13.25 -6.75
N VAL A 103 -16.93 -14.48 -7.04
CA VAL A 103 -17.19 -14.95 -8.40
C VAL A 103 -18.34 -14.08 -8.94
N LEU A 104 -18.06 -13.26 -9.95
CA LEU A 104 -19.11 -12.76 -10.83
C LEU A 104 -19.51 -13.90 -11.77
#